data_AF-A0A193QGF0-F1
#
_entry.id   AF-A0A193QGF0-F1
#
_cell.length_a   1.000
_cell.length_b   1.000
_cell.length_c   1.000
_cell.angle_alpha   90.00
_cell.angle_beta   90.00
_cell.angle_gamma   90.00
#
_symmetry.space_group_name_H-M   'P 1'
#
loop_
_entity.id
_entity.type
_entity.pdbx_description
1 polymer ?
#
loop_
_entity_poly.entity_id
_entity_poly.type
_entity_poly.pdbx_seq_one_letter_code
_entity_poly.pdbx_strand_id
1 'polypeptide(L)'
;MTGATFTPSGEKREEVTGVRVYGYKSTPRAATLECKFPARGDLSVEVINGWHDVTLEFEADSGETHMMTNAWSNGEESLTDAGEISAKFTAIRSQRVA
;
A
#
# COMPACT_ATOMS: atom_id res chain seq x y z
N MET A 1 4.36 10.16 15.16
CA MET A 1 4.56 9.84 13.74
C MET A 1 3.38 9.00 13.30
N THR A 2 2.65 9.43 12.28
CA THR A 2 1.58 8.61 11.69
C THR A 2 2.23 7.36 11.10
N GLY A 3 1.83 6.18 11.57
CA GLY A 3 2.40 4.90 11.15
C GLY A 3 2.12 4.58 9.68
N ALA A 4 2.70 3.48 9.20
CA ALA A 4 2.39 2.99 7.86
C ALA A 4 0.94 2.49 7.77
N THR A 5 0.29 2.74 6.63
CA THR A 5 -1.08 2.33 6.36
C THR A 5 -1.08 1.22 5.32
N PHE A 6 -1.49 0.03 5.74
CA PHE A 6 -1.63 -1.12 4.85
C PHE A 6 -3.09 -1.33 4.45
N THR A 7 -3.30 -1.58 3.18
CA THR A 7 -4.57 -1.96 2.59
C THR A 7 -4.39 -3.30 1.89
N PRO A 8 -5.08 -4.37 2.33
CA PRO A 8 -5.02 -5.65 1.65
C PRO A 8 -5.73 -5.60 0.28
N SER A 9 -5.28 -6.46 -0.63
CA SER A 9 -6.00 -6.72 -1.89
C SER A 9 -7.35 -7.36 -1.61
N GLY A 10 -8.33 -7.10 -2.48
CA GLY A 10 -9.64 -7.73 -2.38
C GLY A 10 -10.63 -7.13 -3.34
N GLU A 11 -11.85 -6.95 -2.86
CA GLU A 11 -12.95 -6.40 -3.64
C GLU A 11 -13.61 -5.26 -2.88
N LYS A 12 -13.78 -4.12 -3.56
CA LYS A 12 -14.63 -3.04 -3.05
C LYS A 12 -16.06 -3.34 -3.47
N ARG A 13 -16.97 -3.43 -2.49
CA ARG A 13 -18.40 -3.67 -2.73
C ARG A 13 -19.18 -2.38 -2.53
N GLU A 14 -19.95 -1.99 -3.54
CA GLU A 14 -20.82 -0.82 -3.50
C GLU A 14 -22.27 -1.27 -3.65
N GLU A 15 -23.12 -0.90 -2.70
CA GLU A 15 -24.53 -1.30 -2.71
C GLU A 15 -25.30 -0.66 -3.88
N VAL A 16 -26.25 -1.43 -4.43
CA VAL A 16 -27.17 -0.94 -5.45
C VAL A 16 -28.55 -0.84 -4.81
N THR A 17 -28.99 0.38 -4.53
CA THR A 17 -30.20 0.66 -3.74
C THR A 17 -31.21 1.48 -4.55
N GLY A 18 -32.48 1.07 -4.49
CA GLY A 18 -33.65 1.87 -4.90
C GLY A 18 -34.70 1.83 -3.80
N VAL A 19 -35.89 1.29 -4.06
CA VAL A 19 -36.94 1.12 -3.00
C VAL A 19 -36.51 0.08 -1.94
N ARG A 20 -35.56 -0.80 -2.28
CA ARG A 20 -34.84 -1.71 -1.37
C ARG A 20 -33.43 -1.94 -1.89
N VAL A 21 -32.56 -2.58 -1.09
CA VAL A 21 -31.23 -3.03 -1.53
C VAL A 21 -31.40 -4.18 -2.51
N TYR A 22 -30.90 -4.02 -3.74
CA TYR A 22 -31.00 -5.03 -4.80
C TYR A 22 -29.77 -5.96 -4.85
N GLY A 23 -28.65 -5.52 -4.31
CA GLY A 23 -27.39 -6.25 -4.32
C GLY A 23 -26.19 -5.30 -4.20
N TYR A 24 -25.02 -5.74 -4.67
CA TYR A 24 -23.81 -4.93 -4.72
C TYR A 24 -23.07 -5.10 -6.05
N LYS A 25 -22.37 -4.05 -6.48
CA LYS A 25 -21.35 -4.13 -7.53
C LYS A 25 -20.00 -4.40 -6.87
N SER A 26 -19.18 -5.23 -7.49
CA SER A 26 -17.83 -5.53 -7.01
C SER A 26 -16.79 -4.99 -7.97
N THR A 27 -15.84 -4.22 -7.44
CA THR A 27 -14.69 -3.70 -8.19
C THR A 27 -13.41 -4.27 -7.57
N PRO A 28 -12.54 -4.93 -8.37
CA PRO A 28 -11.25 -5.40 -7.87
C PRO A 28 -10.44 -4.26 -7.24
N ARG A 29 -9.83 -4.53 -6.08
CA ARG A 29 -8.99 -3.60 -5.35
C ARG A 29 -7.59 -4.20 -5.17
N ALA A 30 -6.58 -3.50 -5.68
CA ALA A 30 -5.17 -3.85 -5.45
C ALA A 30 -4.77 -3.65 -3.97
N ALA A 31 -3.74 -4.37 -3.53
CA ALA A 31 -3.12 -4.09 -2.24
C ALA A 31 -2.30 -2.80 -2.33
N THR A 32 -2.33 -1.98 -1.29
CA THR A 32 -1.52 -0.76 -1.21
C THR A 32 -0.87 -0.61 0.15
N LEU A 33 0.39 -0.17 0.17
CA LEU A 33 1.11 0.20 1.39
C LEU A 33 1.58 1.64 1.28
N GLU A 34 1.15 2.48 2.22
CA GLU A 34 1.62 3.87 2.36
C GLU A 34 2.52 3.97 3.58
N CYS A 35 3.76 4.40 3.39
CA CYS A 35 4.76 4.47 4.46
C CYS A 35 5.71 5.66 4.30
N LYS A 36 6.49 5.91 5.35
CA LYS A 36 7.48 6.98 5.37
C LYS A 36 8.85 6.41 5.69
N PHE A 37 9.86 6.84 4.94
CA PHE A 37 11.25 6.50 5.16
C PHE A 37 12.06 7.74 5.54
N PRO A 38 13.05 7.64 6.43
CA PRO A 38 14.03 8.70 6.59
C PRO A 38 14.92 8.77 5.34
N ALA A 39 15.04 9.96 4.75
CA ALA A 39 15.98 10.24 3.67
C ALA A 39 17.40 10.24 4.23
N ARG A 40 18.08 9.08 4.21
CA ARG A 40 19.44 8.91 4.70
C ARG A 40 20.21 7.91 3.84
N GLY A 41 21.52 8.17 3.69
CA GLY A 41 22.42 7.28 2.95
C GLY A 41 22.04 7.18 1.48
N ASP A 42 21.99 5.95 0.98
CA ASP A 42 21.72 5.64 -0.43
C ASP A 42 20.21 5.62 -0.76
N LEU A 43 19.33 5.84 0.22
CA LEU A 43 17.88 5.85 0.02
C LEU A 43 17.41 7.25 -0.42
N SER A 44 17.07 7.39 -1.70
CA SER A 44 16.50 8.60 -2.28
C SER A 44 15.11 8.34 -2.90
N VAL A 45 14.37 9.41 -3.19
CA VAL A 45 13.10 9.33 -3.92
C VAL A 45 13.28 8.64 -5.26
N GLU A 46 14.37 8.93 -5.97
CA GLU A 46 14.67 8.33 -7.29
C GLU A 46 14.90 6.81 -7.20
N VAL A 47 15.56 6.35 -6.12
CA VAL A 47 15.77 4.93 -5.88
C VAL A 47 14.44 4.22 -5.63
N ILE A 48 13.59 4.78 -4.76
CA ILE A 48 12.28 4.19 -4.44
C ILE A 48 11.36 4.21 -5.67
N ASN A 49 11.37 5.30 -6.45
CA ASN A 49 10.65 5.41 -7.72
C ASN A 49 11.05 4.32 -8.73
N GLY A 50 12.28 3.84 -8.64
CA GLY A 50 12.79 2.76 -9.49
C GLY A 50 12.34 1.36 -9.05
N TRP A 51 11.72 1.20 -7.88
CA TRP A 51 11.36 -0.11 -7.35
C TRP A 51 10.17 -0.71 -8.09
N HIS A 52 10.48 -1.79 -8.81
CA HIS A 52 9.53 -2.69 -9.44
C HIS A 52 9.86 -4.12 -9.01
N ASP A 53 8.83 -4.97 -8.92
CA ASP A 53 8.96 -6.36 -8.50
C ASP A 53 9.60 -6.59 -7.13
N VAL A 54 9.35 -5.68 -6.17
CA VAL A 54 9.83 -5.83 -4.79
C VAL A 54 8.87 -6.67 -3.95
N THR A 55 9.42 -7.34 -2.94
CA THR A 55 8.61 -8.00 -1.89
C THR A 55 8.60 -7.12 -0.66
N LEU A 56 7.41 -6.75 -0.20
CA LEU A 56 7.22 -5.91 0.98
C LEU A 56 6.54 -6.71 2.07
N GLU A 57 7.06 -6.59 3.28
CA GLU A 57 6.46 -7.11 4.49
C GLU A 57 6.03 -5.93 5.37
N PHE A 58 4.78 -5.97 5.81
CA PHE A 58 4.20 -5.01 6.73
C PHE A 58 3.86 -5.74 8.02
N GLU A 59 4.55 -5.37 9.09
CA GLU A 59 4.27 -5.80 10.44
C GLU A 59 3.49 -4.69 11.16
N ALA A 60 2.25 -4.99 11.54
CA ALA A 60 1.44 -4.07 12.33
C ALA A 60 1.83 -4.15 13.81
N ASP A 61 1.64 -3.05 14.54
CA ASP A 61 1.81 -3.03 16.00
C ASP A 61 0.90 -4.03 16.74
N SER A 62 -0.16 -4.52 16.08
CA SER A 62 -1.03 -5.59 16.57
C SER A 62 -0.41 -7.00 16.48
N GLY A 63 0.76 -7.14 15.86
CA GLY A 63 1.44 -8.42 15.59
C GLY A 63 0.97 -9.13 14.33
N GLU A 64 0.07 -8.53 13.54
CA GLU A 64 -0.34 -9.08 12.25
C GLU A 64 0.68 -8.73 11.17
N THR A 65 1.10 -9.72 10.39
CA THR A 65 2.08 -9.54 9.32
C THR A 65 1.45 -9.82 7.97
N HIS A 66 1.62 -8.88 7.05
CA HIS A 66 1.16 -8.97 5.67
C HIS A 66 2.32 -8.88 4.69
N MET A 67 2.22 -9.64 3.60
CA MET A 67 3.19 -9.66 2.53
C MET A 67 2.56 -9.23 1.20
N MET A 68 3.27 -8.39 0.46
CA MET A 68 2.99 -8.02 -0.93
C MET A 68 4.16 -8.48 -1.80
N THR A 69 3.93 -9.45 -2.68
CA THR A 69 4.92 -9.88 -3.68
C THR A 69 4.69 -9.15 -4.99
N ASN A 70 5.74 -8.95 -5.78
CA ASN A 70 5.70 -8.24 -7.05
C ASN A 70 5.06 -6.85 -6.90
N ALA A 71 5.38 -6.16 -5.79
CA ALA A 71 4.93 -4.81 -5.57
C ALA A 71 5.78 -3.82 -6.38
N TRP A 72 5.19 -2.68 -6.72
CA TRP A 72 5.87 -1.59 -7.39
C TRP A 72 5.51 -0.25 -6.74
N SER A 73 6.46 0.67 -6.82
CA SER A 73 6.27 2.09 -6.54
C SER A 73 5.41 2.73 -7.63
N ASN A 74 4.50 3.65 -7.28
CA ASN A 74 3.60 4.27 -8.27
C ASN A 74 4.16 5.54 -8.93
N GLY A 75 5.38 5.97 -8.55
CA GLY A 75 6.05 7.16 -9.06
C GLY A 75 5.55 8.48 -8.45
N GLU A 76 4.72 8.43 -7.41
CA GLU A 76 4.22 9.60 -6.68
C GLU A 76 4.99 9.87 -5.37
N GLU A 77 6.17 9.28 -5.22
CA GLU A 77 6.98 9.42 -4.02
C GLU A 77 7.53 10.84 -3.88
N SER A 78 7.50 11.34 -2.66
CA SER A 78 7.83 12.73 -2.36
C SER A 78 8.80 12.84 -1.19
N LEU A 79 9.72 13.78 -1.27
CA LEU A 79 10.62 14.16 -0.19
C LEU A 79 10.10 15.44 0.46
N THR A 80 9.96 15.41 1.78
CA THR A 80 9.66 16.61 2.58
C THR A 80 10.95 17.30 3.02
N ASP A 81 10.89 18.60 3.29
CA ASP A 81 12.02 19.39 3.80
C ASP A 81 12.55 18.87 5.16
N ALA A 82 11.70 18.13 5.89
CA ALA A 82 12.08 17.44 7.12
C ALA A 82 12.95 16.18 6.89
N GLY A 83 13.26 15.83 5.64
CA GLY A 83 14.04 14.64 5.31
C GLY A 83 13.24 13.34 5.42
N GLU A 84 11.91 13.38 5.26
CA GLU A 84 11.07 12.18 5.17
C GLU A 84 10.65 11.95 3.71
N ILE A 85 10.86 10.74 3.21
CA ILE A 85 10.34 10.26 1.93
C ILE A 85 9.00 9.59 2.20
N SER A 86 7.93 10.09 1.60
CA SER A 86 6.62 9.43 1.60
C SER A 86 6.54 8.52 0.38
N ALA A 87 6.24 7.23 0.61
CA ALA A 87 6.19 6.22 -0.42
C ALA A 87 4.86 5.47 -0.47
N LYS A 88 4.46 5.08 -1.68
CA LYS A 88 3.24 4.31 -1.91
C LYS A 88 3.52 3.14 -2.84
N PHE A 89 3.33 1.96 -2.31
CA PHE A 89 3.49 0.71 -3.06
C PHE A 89 2.15 0.11 -3.40
N THR A 90 2.08 -0.52 -4.57
CA THR A 90 0.91 -1.26 -5.04
C THR A 90 1.32 -2.67 -5.42
N ALA A 91 0.45 -3.65 -5.14
CA ALA A 91 0.61 -5.01 -5.62
C ALA A 91 -0.75 -5.60 -6.04
N ILE A 92 -0.72 -6.56 -6.96
CA ILE A 92 -1.94 -7.24 -7.42
C ILE A 92 -2.62 -7.99 -6.27
N ARG A 93 -1.82 -8.64 -5.41
CA ARG A 93 -2.30 -9.43 -4.27
C ARG A 93 -1.46 -9.16 -3.03
N SER A 94 -2.10 -9.35 -1.88
CA SER A 94 -1.43 -9.45 -0.58
C SER A 94 -1.86 -10.72 0.15
N GLN A 95 -1.00 -11.24 1.00
CA GLN A 95 -1.28 -12.39 1.85
C GLN A 95 -0.98 -12.06 3.31
N ARG A 96 -1.78 -12.58 4.24
CA ARG A 96 -1.42 -12.58 5.65
C ARG A 96 -0.48 -13.76 5.91
N VAL A 97 0.62 -13.52 6.60
CA VAL A 97 1.67 -14.52 6.87
C VAL A 97 1.87 -14.82 8.36
N ALA A 98 1.40 -13.96 9.26
CA ALA A 98 1.29 -14.20 10.71
C ALA A 98 0.11 -13.41 11.31
#